data_AF-A0A6B9YQT3-F1
#
_entry.id   AF-A0A6B9YQT3-F1
#
_cell.length_a   1.000
_cell.length_b   1.000
_cell.length_c   1.000
_cell.angle_alpha   90.00
_cell.angle_beta   90.00
_cell.angle_gamma   90.00
#
_symmetry.space_group_name_H-M   'P 1'
#
loop_
_entity.id
_entity.type
_entity.pdbx_description
1 polymer ?
#
loop_
_entity_poly.entity_id
_entity_poly.type
_entity_poly.pdbx_seq_one_letter_code
_entity_poly.pdbx_strand_id
1 'polypeptide(L)'
;MGETKRIRIKFLLLLFLAGTMQITGASLRAQSAAQKPLPSADTTAPHRTRLILKDGSYQLVMSYKIVGDRVRYISAERGGAQEEIPVALVDFEATKRWERSHSESPDAQNPDAQNPGSAPGIDPELLKEEADRAAMTPEVAPDLRLPELDDVLVLDTFQGQPQLVPLPQSDGELNRNTAHNILKGIVNPLSSPHQLVQLKGERSLVQLHVDRPVIYIRLGEAVVPDGTTPLTVDTHGASTAMKDGPPHDPASSRYVIVRADVRTGSRVVASFKISLLGGVQQIEDVVETTPETLPGGHWMKLTPKQSLAFGEYALMEILSDREVNLGVWDFGVHPTAPANRDAILPQPKRPFALSPRRPDQ
;
A
#
# COMPACT_ATOMS: atom_id res chain seq x y z
N MET A 1 46.81 33.13 -40.19
CA MET A 1 47.39 31.97 -40.91
C MET A 1 47.21 30.76 -40.01
N GLY A 2 46.37 29.81 -40.42
CA GLY A 2 45.99 28.65 -39.59
C GLY A 2 44.60 28.14 -40.00
N GLU A 3 44.59 27.30 -41.04
CA GLU A 3 43.39 26.85 -41.75
C GLU A 3 42.44 25.94 -40.96
N THR A 4 41.16 26.15 -41.24
CA THR A 4 40.00 25.34 -40.89
C THR A 4 39.93 24.06 -41.74
N LYS A 5 40.01 22.87 -41.12
CA LYS A 5 39.65 21.60 -41.76
C LYS A 5 38.23 21.17 -41.38
N ARG A 6 37.28 21.41 -42.29
CA ARG A 6 35.94 20.80 -42.29
C ARG A 6 36.04 19.38 -42.86
N ILE A 7 35.75 18.37 -42.04
CA ILE A 7 35.63 16.98 -42.49
C ILE A 7 34.19 16.74 -42.94
N ARG A 8 34.01 16.50 -44.24
CA ARG A 8 32.74 16.05 -44.85
C ARG A 8 32.66 14.52 -44.73
N ILE A 9 31.74 14.01 -43.93
CA ILE A 9 31.40 12.58 -43.90
C ILE A 9 30.35 12.34 -44.99
N LYS A 10 30.70 11.51 -45.97
CA LYS A 10 29.85 11.12 -47.10
C LYS A 10 28.87 10.03 -46.65
N PHE A 11 27.61 10.24 -47.02
CA PHE A 11 26.52 9.27 -47.06
C PHE A 11 26.93 7.99 -47.79
N LEU A 12 26.73 6.82 -47.20
CA LEU A 12 26.74 5.54 -47.91
C LEU A 12 25.34 4.92 -47.78
N LEU A 13 24.63 4.98 -48.90
CA LEU A 13 23.37 4.34 -49.17
C LEU A 13 23.65 2.85 -49.45
N LEU A 14 23.06 1.93 -48.68
CA LEU A 14 23.05 0.51 -49.02
C LEU A 14 21.60 0.06 -49.21
N LEU A 15 21.21 -0.08 -50.48
CA LEU A 15 20.02 -0.82 -50.89
C LEU A 15 20.23 -2.31 -50.57
N PHE A 16 19.31 -2.94 -49.85
CA PHE A 16 19.14 -4.39 -49.93
C PHE A 16 17.85 -4.72 -50.69
N LEU A 17 18.09 -5.43 -51.78
CA LEU A 17 17.17 -5.84 -52.82
C LEU A 17 16.32 -7.03 -52.35
N ALA A 18 15.03 -6.98 -52.67
CA ALA A 18 14.08 -8.07 -52.50
C ALA A 18 14.50 -9.31 -53.32
N GLY A 19 14.52 -10.46 -52.66
CA GLY A 19 14.71 -11.77 -53.28
C GLY A 19 13.65 -12.74 -52.79
N THR A 20 12.52 -12.79 -53.49
CA THR A 20 11.45 -13.77 -53.29
C THR A 20 11.85 -15.10 -53.92
N MET A 21 12.21 -16.08 -53.10
CA MET A 21 12.46 -17.45 -53.56
C MET A 21 11.17 -18.26 -53.37
N GLN A 22 10.51 -18.58 -54.49
CA GLN A 22 9.37 -19.49 -54.52
C GLN A 22 9.87 -20.94 -54.37
N ILE A 23 9.42 -21.61 -53.31
CA ILE A 23 9.53 -23.06 -53.18
C ILE A 23 8.16 -23.65 -53.49
N THR A 24 8.07 -24.33 -54.62
CA THR A 24 6.94 -25.18 -55.02
C THR A 24 6.93 -26.45 -54.17
N GLY A 25 6.16 -26.45 -53.09
CA GLY A 25 5.83 -27.64 -52.30
C GLY A 25 4.52 -28.26 -52.77
N ALA A 26 4.57 -29.51 -53.23
CA ALA A 26 3.42 -30.28 -53.67
C ALA A 26 2.36 -30.40 -52.57
N SER A 27 1.11 -30.10 -52.93
CA SER A 27 -0.06 -30.13 -52.06
C SER A 27 -0.52 -31.57 -51.85
N LEU A 28 -0.18 -32.18 -50.71
CA LEU A 28 -0.86 -33.37 -50.21
C LEU A 28 -2.08 -32.91 -49.43
N ARG A 29 -3.23 -32.97 -50.10
CA ARG A 29 -4.55 -32.70 -49.56
C ARG A 29 -4.94 -33.80 -48.57
N ALA A 30 -4.60 -33.63 -47.30
CA ALA A 30 -5.20 -34.42 -46.22
C ALA A 30 -6.69 -34.05 -46.13
N GLN A 31 -7.55 -35.03 -46.38
CA GLN A 31 -9.00 -34.89 -46.21
C GLN A 31 -9.29 -34.62 -44.73
N SER A 32 -9.65 -33.37 -44.42
CA SER A 32 -10.19 -33.01 -43.12
C SER A 32 -11.59 -33.59 -43.03
N ALA A 33 -11.72 -34.79 -42.44
CA ALA A 33 -13.01 -35.25 -41.96
C ALA A 33 -13.48 -34.26 -40.89
N ALA A 34 -14.66 -33.67 -41.10
CA ALA A 34 -15.28 -32.75 -40.17
C ALA A 34 -15.51 -33.45 -38.82
N GLN A 35 -14.62 -33.23 -37.85
CA GLN A 35 -14.86 -33.58 -36.46
C GLN A 35 -15.76 -32.51 -35.85
N LYS A 36 -17.01 -32.90 -35.62
CA LYS A 36 -17.97 -32.17 -34.77
C LYS A 36 -17.30 -31.91 -33.41
N PRO A 37 -17.35 -30.68 -32.87
CA PRO A 37 -16.79 -30.40 -31.55
C PRO A 37 -17.42 -31.33 -30.51
N LEU A 38 -16.59 -31.97 -29.70
CA LEU A 38 -17.01 -32.69 -28.50
C LEU A 38 -17.74 -31.70 -27.57
N PRO A 39 -18.92 -32.05 -27.04
CA PRO A 39 -19.57 -31.21 -26.04
C PRO A 39 -18.70 -31.18 -24.77
N SER A 40 -18.55 -29.99 -24.20
CA SER A 40 -17.92 -29.76 -22.90
C SER A 40 -18.52 -30.69 -21.86
N ALA A 41 -17.69 -31.41 -21.11
CA ALA A 41 -18.14 -32.21 -19.98
C ALA A 41 -18.67 -31.26 -18.88
N ASP A 42 -19.98 -31.26 -18.68
CA ASP A 42 -20.61 -30.68 -17.50
C ASP A 42 -20.00 -31.33 -16.26
N THR A 43 -19.20 -30.58 -15.51
CA THR A 43 -18.73 -31.01 -14.19
C THR A 43 -19.82 -30.71 -13.17
N THR A 44 -20.89 -31.50 -13.22
CA THR A 44 -21.82 -31.66 -12.10
C THR A 44 -21.32 -32.86 -11.31
N ALA A 45 -20.97 -32.68 -10.04
CA ALA A 45 -20.63 -33.81 -9.17
C ALA A 45 -21.77 -34.84 -9.24
N PRO A 46 -21.49 -36.12 -9.61
CA PRO A 46 -22.56 -37.07 -9.84
C PRO A 46 -23.30 -37.33 -8.54
N HIS A 47 -24.63 -37.16 -8.55
CA HIS A 47 -25.50 -37.51 -7.44
C HIS A 47 -25.28 -39.00 -7.08
N ARG A 48 -24.80 -39.28 -5.87
CA ARG A 48 -24.57 -40.66 -5.39
C ARG A 48 -25.67 -41.03 -4.41
N THR A 49 -26.31 -42.17 -4.64
CA THR A 49 -27.39 -42.72 -3.81
C THR A 49 -27.00 -44.08 -3.24
N ARG A 50 -27.45 -44.42 -2.04
CA ARG A 50 -27.38 -45.79 -1.51
C ARG A 50 -28.60 -46.59 -1.93
N LEU A 51 -28.41 -47.62 -2.76
CA LEU A 51 -29.41 -48.65 -3.03
C LEU A 51 -29.34 -49.69 -1.89
N ILE A 52 -30.27 -49.61 -0.94
CA ILE A 52 -30.26 -50.42 0.28
C ILE A 52 -30.87 -51.80 0.00
N LEU A 53 -30.20 -52.85 0.48
CA LEU A 53 -30.63 -54.24 0.37
C LEU A 53 -31.31 -54.70 1.66
N LYS A 54 -32.17 -55.72 1.55
CA LYS A 54 -32.96 -56.24 2.70
C LYS A 54 -32.13 -56.92 3.78
N ASP A 55 -30.89 -57.31 3.47
CA ASP A 55 -29.94 -57.85 4.44
C ASP A 55 -29.22 -56.74 5.24
N GLY A 56 -29.53 -55.46 4.97
CA GLY A 56 -28.93 -54.29 5.61
C GLY A 56 -27.67 -53.78 4.92
N SER A 57 -27.15 -54.47 3.90
CA SER A 57 -26.06 -53.96 3.07
C SER A 57 -26.57 -52.93 2.05
N TYR A 58 -25.67 -52.23 1.37
CA TYR A 58 -26.05 -51.27 0.32
C TYR A 58 -25.04 -51.27 -0.83
N GLN A 59 -25.52 -50.87 -2.01
CA GLN A 59 -24.67 -50.52 -3.16
C GLN A 59 -24.67 -49.01 -3.34
N LEU A 60 -23.50 -48.41 -3.55
CA LEU A 60 -23.41 -46.99 -3.90
C LEU A 60 -23.60 -46.82 -5.40
N VAL A 61 -24.65 -46.12 -5.80
CA VAL A 61 -25.09 -46.03 -7.20
C VAL A 61 -25.21 -44.58 -7.66
N MET A 62 -24.89 -44.30 -8.91
CA MET A 62 -25.10 -42.99 -9.54
C MET A 62 -26.54 -42.82 -10.03
N SER A 63 -27.15 -43.93 -10.45
CA SER A 63 -28.57 -44.01 -10.82
C SER A 63 -29.02 -45.46 -10.79
N TYR A 64 -30.32 -45.69 -10.65
CA TYR A 64 -30.92 -47.01 -10.82
C TYR A 64 -32.27 -46.91 -11.52
N LYS A 65 -32.66 -47.97 -12.21
CA LYS A 65 -33.94 -48.12 -12.89
C LYS A 65 -34.47 -49.52 -12.69
N ILE A 66 -35.75 -49.61 -12.35
CA ILE A 66 -36.44 -50.89 -12.24
C ILE A 66 -36.86 -51.33 -13.66
N VAL A 67 -36.42 -52.51 -14.06
CA VAL A 67 -36.68 -53.12 -15.37
C VAL A 67 -37.21 -54.53 -15.11
N GLY A 68 -38.53 -54.70 -15.14
CA GLY A 68 -39.17 -55.98 -14.84
C GLY A 68 -38.92 -56.43 -13.40
N ASP A 69 -38.30 -57.60 -13.23
CA ASP A 69 -37.93 -58.21 -11.95
C ASP A 69 -36.53 -57.80 -11.45
N ARG A 70 -35.82 -56.93 -12.18
CA ARG A 70 -34.45 -56.48 -11.86
C ARG A 70 -34.35 -54.97 -11.68
N VAL A 71 -33.44 -54.56 -10.80
CA VAL A 71 -32.96 -53.20 -10.65
C VAL A 71 -31.64 -53.10 -11.39
N ARG A 72 -31.62 -52.34 -12.47
CA ARG A 72 -30.42 -52.00 -13.22
C ARG A 72 -29.85 -50.71 -12.66
N TYR A 73 -28.59 -50.69 -12.26
CA TYR A 73 -27.96 -49.51 -11.67
C TYR A 73 -26.56 -49.25 -12.24
N ILE A 74 -26.11 -48.01 -12.11
CA ILE A 74 -24.76 -47.58 -12.45
C ILE A 74 -23.96 -47.50 -11.15
N SER A 75 -22.95 -48.35 -11.00
CA SER A 75 -22.13 -48.41 -9.79
C SER A 75 -21.23 -47.18 -9.66
N ALA A 76 -21.28 -46.50 -8.52
CA ALA A 76 -20.39 -45.38 -8.21
C ALA A 76 -18.98 -45.84 -7.80
N GLU A 77 -18.82 -47.11 -7.42
CA GLU A 77 -17.56 -47.68 -6.94
C GLU A 77 -16.80 -48.43 -8.03
N ARG A 78 -17.53 -48.96 -9.03
CA ARG A 78 -16.96 -49.74 -10.14
C ARG A 78 -16.92 -48.95 -11.44
N GLY A 79 -16.44 -47.71 -11.35
CA GLY A 79 -16.16 -46.87 -12.53
C GLY A 79 -17.35 -46.59 -13.45
N GLY A 80 -18.59 -46.59 -12.92
CA GLY A 80 -19.79 -46.41 -13.73
C GLY A 80 -20.26 -47.67 -14.46
N ALA A 81 -19.78 -48.85 -14.06
CA ALA A 81 -20.27 -50.13 -14.60
C ALA A 81 -21.78 -50.29 -14.36
N GLN A 82 -22.46 -50.80 -15.38
CA GLN A 82 -23.89 -51.12 -15.30
C GLN A 82 -24.06 -52.53 -14.73
N GLU A 83 -24.87 -52.65 -13.69
CA GLU A 83 -25.09 -53.90 -12.97
C GLU A 83 -26.57 -54.13 -12.64
N GLU A 84 -26.92 -55.36 -12.28
CA GLU A 84 -28.31 -55.77 -12.06
C GLU A 84 -28.47 -56.58 -10.77
N ILE A 85 -29.47 -56.22 -9.96
CA ILE A 85 -29.86 -56.93 -8.74
C ILE A 85 -31.37 -57.23 -8.79
N PRO A 86 -31.84 -58.42 -8.37
CA PRO A 86 -33.27 -58.70 -8.26
C PRO A 86 -34.01 -57.70 -7.37
N VAL A 87 -35.17 -57.23 -7.82
CA VAL A 87 -36.05 -56.30 -7.07
C VAL A 87 -36.38 -56.87 -5.69
N ALA A 88 -36.51 -58.20 -5.56
CA ALA A 88 -36.82 -58.88 -4.32
C ALA A 88 -35.77 -58.66 -3.20
N LEU A 89 -34.52 -58.32 -3.56
CA LEU A 89 -33.41 -58.12 -2.62
C LEU A 89 -33.25 -56.66 -2.18
N VAL A 90 -33.90 -55.72 -2.86
CA VAL A 90 -33.78 -54.28 -2.58
C VAL A 90 -34.85 -53.85 -1.58
N ASP A 91 -34.45 -53.10 -0.57
CA ASP A 91 -35.34 -52.36 0.31
C ASP A 91 -35.52 -50.92 -0.22
N PHE A 92 -36.57 -50.74 -1.03
CA PHE A 92 -36.90 -49.43 -1.61
C PHE A 92 -37.41 -48.43 -0.59
N GLU A 93 -38.01 -48.88 0.52
CA GLU A 93 -38.48 -47.99 1.56
C GLU A 93 -37.29 -47.40 2.32
N ALA A 94 -36.29 -48.22 2.65
CA ALA A 94 -35.03 -47.74 3.20
C ALA A 94 -34.28 -46.85 2.21
N THR A 95 -34.21 -47.24 0.93
CA THR A 95 -33.57 -46.45 -0.13
C THR A 95 -34.20 -45.05 -0.25
N LYS A 96 -35.54 -44.94 -0.34
CA LYS A 96 -36.24 -43.65 -0.41
C LYS A 96 -36.11 -42.81 0.86
N ARG A 97 -36.07 -43.44 2.04
CA ARG A 97 -35.82 -42.74 3.31
C ARG A 97 -34.40 -42.16 3.36
N TRP A 98 -33.43 -42.90 2.83
CA TRP A 98 -32.07 -42.44 2.71
C TRP A 98 -31.99 -41.29 1.70
N GLU A 99 -32.58 -41.44 0.51
CA GLU A 99 -32.67 -40.38 -0.51
C GLU A 99 -33.31 -39.11 0.04
N ARG A 100 -34.42 -39.20 0.79
CA ARG A 100 -35.10 -38.03 1.35
C ARG A 100 -34.30 -37.33 2.44
N SER A 101 -33.53 -38.08 3.23
CA SER A 101 -32.69 -37.49 4.29
C SER A 101 -31.32 -37.02 3.77
N HIS A 102 -30.93 -37.43 2.57
CA HIS A 102 -29.63 -37.13 1.95
C HIS A 102 -29.77 -36.43 0.57
N SER A 103 -30.97 -35.94 0.23
CA SER A 103 -31.25 -35.10 -0.95
C SER A 103 -30.92 -33.62 -0.71
N GLU A 104 -30.56 -33.26 0.52
CA GLU A 104 -29.89 -32.00 0.83
C GLU A 104 -28.38 -32.25 0.74
N SER A 105 -27.71 -31.38 -0.01
CA SER A 105 -26.34 -31.51 -0.51
C SER A 105 -25.35 -32.22 0.42
N PRO A 106 -24.42 -33.03 -0.12
CA PRO A 106 -23.41 -33.77 0.66
C PRO A 106 -22.33 -32.89 1.35
N ASP A 107 -22.57 -31.58 1.49
CA ASP A 107 -21.65 -30.61 2.09
C ASP A 107 -21.92 -30.33 3.57
N ALA A 108 -23.00 -30.88 4.16
CA ALA A 108 -23.40 -30.51 5.52
C ALA A 108 -22.90 -31.44 6.65
N GLN A 109 -22.18 -32.53 6.36
CA GLN A 109 -21.82 -33.55 7.37
C GLN A 109 -20.37 -34.04 7.32
N ASN A 110 -19.45 -33.23 6.82
CA ASN A 110 -18.02 -33.37 7.09
C ASN A 110 -17.54 -32.10 7.78
N PRO A 111 -17.18 -32.13 9.08
CA PRO A 111 -16.57 -30.97 9.73
C PRO A 111 -15.18 -30.61 9.15
N ASP A 112 -14.60 -31.48 8.30
CA ASP A 112 -13.31 -31.28 7.63
C ASP A 112 -13.40 -31.16 6.08
N ALA A 113 -14.60 -31.04 5.49
CA ALA A 113 -14.72 -30.77 4.06
C ALA A 113 -14.93 -29.26 3.83
N GLN A 114 -13.83 -28.49 3.83
CA GLN A 114 -13.84 -27.17 3.21
C GLN A 114 -14.41 -27.30 1.79
N ASN A 115 -15.55 -26.64 1.57
CA ASN A 115 -16.09 -26.32 0.26
C ASN A 115 -14.95 -25.75 -0.63
N PRO A 116 -14.56 -26.38 -1.75
CA PRO A 116 -13.50 -25.84 -2.62
C PRO A 116 -13.97 -24.64 -3.48
N GLY A 117 -15.08 -23.99 -3.11
CA GLY A 117 -15.65 -22.84 -3.83
C GLY A 117 -16.11 -21.68 -2.94
N SER A 118 -16.08 -21.84 -1.61
CA SER A 118 -16.31 -20.73 -0.69
C SER A 118 -14.97 -20.39 -0.06
N ALA A 119 -14.38 -19.25 -0.45
CA ALA A 119 -13.27 -18.70 0.31
C ALA A 119 -13.66 -18.74 1.80
N PRO A 120 -12.83 -19.30 2.69
CA PRO A 120 -13.11 -19.25 4.13
C PRO A 120 -13.44 -17.79 4.45
N GLY A 121 -14.58 -17.55 5.10
CA GLY A 121 -14.90 -16.22 5.58
C GLY A 121 -13.71 -15.74 6.40
N ILE A 122 -13.08 -14.65 5.97
CA ILE A 122 -11.89 -14.14 6.66
C ILE A 122 -12.30 -13.87 8.09
N ASP A 123 -11.58 -14.47 9.04
CA ASP A 123 -11.82 -14.29 10.47
C ASP A 123 -11.92 -12.77 10.77
N PRO A 124 -12.97 -12.29 11.45
CA PRO A 124 -13.07 -10.88 11.82
C PRO A 124 -11.84 -10.36 12.55
N GLU A 125 -11.12 -11.20 13.31
CA GLU A 125 -9.86 -10.81 13.93
C GLU A 125 -8.75 -10.58 12.90
N LEU A 126 -8.65 -11.43 11.88
CA LEU A 126 -7.67 -11.28 10.80
C LEU A 126 -7.95 -10.04 9.95
N LEU A 127 -9.23 -9.74 9.67
CA LEU A 127 -9.62 -8.50 8.99
C LEU A 127 -9.21 -7.26 9.79
N LYS A 128 -9.35 -7.31 11.12
CA LYS A 128 -8.92 -6.23 11.99
C LYS A 128 -7.40 -6.08 11.98
N GLU A 129 -6.65 -7.17 12.10
CA GLU A 129 -5.19 -7.13 12.05
C GLU A 129 -4.68 -6.59 10.71
N GLU A 130 -5.29 -7.00 9.59
CA GLU A 130 -4.96 -6.49 8.26
C GLU A 130 -5.27 -4.99 8.15
N ALA A 131 -6.39 -4.53 8.71
CA ALA A 131 -6.75 -3.12 8.75
C ALA A 131 -5.77 -2.30 9.61
N ASP A 132 -5.36 -2.82 10.77
CA ASP A 132 -4.38 -2.18 11.65
C ASP A 132 -3.01 -2.08 10.94
N ARG A 133 -2.57 -3.14 10.26
CA ARG A 133 -1.34 -3.13 9.45
C ARG A 133 -1.42 -2.16 8.27
N ALA A 134 -2.56 -2.12 7.58
CA ALA A 134 -2.78 -1.19 6.48
C ALA A 134 -2.81 0.27 6.95
N ALA A 135 -3.26 0.53 8.18
CA ALA A 135 -3.28 1.85 8.78
C ALA A 135 -1.88 2.37 9.20
N MET A 136 -0.93 1.45 9.45
CA MET A 136 0.48 1.82 9.66
C MET A 136 1.15 2.34 8.38
N THR A 137 0.76 1.80 7.22
CA THR A 137 1.32 2.11 5.89
C THR A 137 0.24 2.51 4.87
N PRO A 138 -0.50 3.61 5.14
CA PRO A 138 -1.60 4.02 4.31
C PRO A 138 -1.11 4.41 2.90
N GLU A 139 -1.94 4.14 1.90
CA GLU A 139 -1.70 4.54 0.51
C GLU A 139 -2.13 5.99 0.32
N VAL A 140 -1.19 6.84 -0.10
CA VAL A 140 -1.38 8.30 -0.22
C VAL A 140 -1.45 8.78 -1.67
N ALA A 141 -0.96 7.97 -2.60
CA ALA A 141 -1.18 8.09 -4.04
C ALA A 141 -1.17 6.67 -4.65
N PRO A 142 -1.63 6.47 -5.91
CA PRO A 142 -1.64 5.15 -6.53
C PRO A 142 -0.28 4.46 -6.44
N ASP A 143 -0.27 3.25 -5.87
CA ASP A 143 0.93 2.45 -5.67
C ASP A 143 2.01 3.11 -4.78
N LEU A 144 1.67 4.16 -4.03
CA LEU A 144 2.59 4.91 -3.17
C LEU A 144 2.07 4.93 -1.72
N ARG A 145 2.80 4.23 -0.85
CA ARG A 145 2.47 4.07 0.57
C ARG A 145 3.45 4.79 1.46
N LEU A 146 2.96 5.27 2.59
CA LEU A 146 3.83 5.74 3.65
C LEU A 146 4.61 4.54 4.23
N PRO A 147 5.93 4.68 4.47
CA PRO A 147 6.75 3.63 5.07
C PRO A 147 6.40 3.43 6.55
N GLU A 148 6.91 2.36 7.17
CA GLU A 148 6.75 2.14 8.63
C GLU A 148 7.70 3.00 9.48
N LEU A 149 8.68 3.63 8.84
CA LEU A 149 9.71 4.43 9.49
C LEU A 149 9.14 5.72 10.08
N ASP A 150 9.74 6.16 11.19
CA ASP A 150 9.40 7.41 11.85
C ASP A 150 10.08 8.57 11.12
N ASP A 151 9.36 9.17 10.17
CA ASP A 151 9.85 10.23 9.29
C ASP A 151 8.80 11.31 9.05
N VAL A 152 9.27 12.50 8.68
CA VAL A 152 8.45 13.55 8.05
C VAL A 152 8.60 13.44 6.54
N LEU A 153 7.50 13.25 5.82
CA LEU A 153 7.49 13.00 4.38
C LEU A 153 6.63 14.03 3.68
N VAL A 154 7.05 14.48 2.49
CA VAL A 154 6.23 15.34 1.63
C VAL A 154 5.82 14.59 0.38
N LEU A 155 4.54 14.64 0.05
CA LEU A 155 4.05 14.24 -1.26
C LEU A 155 4.32 15.34 -2.27
N ASP A 156 5.21 15.02 -3.21
CA ASP A 156 5.61 15.84 -4.33
C ASP A 156 5.14 15.20 -5.65
N THR A 157 5.15 15.98 -6.73
CA THR A 157 4.88 15.47 -8.09
C THR A 157 5.97 15.94 -9.03
N PHE A 158 6.90 15.04 -9.34
CA PHE A 158 8.01 15.32 -10.24
C PHE A 158 7.71 14.77 -11.63
N GLN A 159 7.72 15.64 -12.65
CA GLN A 159 7.45 15.27 -14.04
C GLN A 159 6.14 14.48 -14.24
N GLY A 160 5.11 14.79 -13.43
CA GLY A 160 3.81 14.11 -13.45
C GLY A 160 3.74 12.81 -12.67
N GLN A 161 4.83 12.37 -12.03
CA GLN A 161 4.85 11.19 -11.17
C GLN A 161 4.77 11.61 -9.68
N PRO A 162 3.80 11.08 -8.91
CA PRO A 162 3.76 11.30 -7.46
C PRO A 162 4.94 10.58 -6.79
N GLN A 163 5.55 11.22 -5.80
CA GLN A 163 6.66 10.68 -5.03
C GLN A 163 6.61 11.18 -3.59
N LEU A 164 7.07 10.38 -2.64
CA LEU A 164 7.25 10.79 -1.25
C LEU A 164 8.70 11.19 -1.03
N VAL A 165 8.94 12.39 -0.50
CA VAL A 165 10.28 12.92 -0.26
C VAL A 165 10.49 13.08 1.25
N PRO A 166 11.46 12.37 1.86
CA PRO A 166 11.80 12.57 3.26
C PRO A 166 12.31 13.99 3.49
N LEU A 167 11.81 14.65 4.53
CA LEU A 167 12.34 15.90 5.03
C LEU A 167 13.23 15.62 6.23
N PRO A 168 14.56 15.78 6.11
CA PRO A 168 15.43 15.71 7.27
C PRO A 168 15.17 16.92 8.18
N GLN A 169 15.21 16.72 9.49
CA GLN A 169 15.20 17.83 10.43
C GLN A 169 16.54 18.57 10.34
N SER A 170 16.51 19.90 10.25
CA SER A 170 17.69 20.75 10.20
C SER A 170 18.31 20.88 11.60
N ASP A 171 19.48 20.26 11.79
CA ASP A 171 20.19 20.15 13.06
C ASP A 171 20.70 21.50 13.60
N GLY A 172 20.33 21.81 14.84
CA GLY A 172 21.22 22.48 15.78
C GLY A 172 21.95 21.42 16.63
N GLU A 173 22.99 20.80 16.06
CA GLU A 173 23.84 19.77 16.71
C GLU A 173 23.16 18.74 17.65
N LEU A 174 22.25 17.89 17.15
CA LEU A 174 21.83 16.69 17.91
C LEU A 174 21.43 15.52 16.99
N ASN A 175 21.36 14.33 17.60
CA ASN A 175 21.30 12.98 17.01
C ASN A 175 20.15 12.76 15.99
N ARG A 176 20.45 12.12 14.85
CA ARG A 176 19.57 11.95 13.67
C ARG A 176 18.49 10.86 13.77
N ASN A 177 18.33 10.24 14.95
CA ASN A 177 17.59 8.97 15.09
C ASN A 177 16.24 9.08 15.81
N THR A 178 15.70 10.28 16.00
CA THR A 178 14.39 10.46 16.62
C THR A 178 13.60 11.46 15.78
N ALA A 179 12.44 11.08 15.25
CA ALA A 179 11.67 11.92 14.33
C ALA A 179 11.16 13.22 14.95
N HIS A 180 11.21 13.33 16.28
CA HIS A 180 10.71 14.46 17.06
C HIS A 180 11.76 14.92 18.06
N ASN A 181 12.89 15.44 17.58
CA ASN A 181 13.78 16.19 18.47
C ASN A 181 13.13 17.56 18.75
N ILE A 182 12.90 17.85 20.04
CA ILE A 182 12.29 19.10 20.48
C ILE A 182 13.39 20.00 21.04
N LEU A 183 13.80 20.98 20.26
CA LEU A 183 14.67 22.06 20.71
C LEU A 183 13.82 23.30 20.97
N LYS A 184 13.51 23.59 22.24
CA LYS A 184 12.56 24.67 22.56
C LYS A 184 13.17 26.05 22.31
N GLY A 185 12.47 26.87 21.55
CA GLY A 185 12.73 28.30 21.37
C GLY A 185 11.59 29.14 21.91
N ILE A 186 11.91 30.26 22.57
CA ILE A 186 10.91 31.20 23.09
C ILE A 186 10.62 32.26 22.02
N VAL A 187 9.35 32.43 21.69
CA VAL A 187 8.86 33.49 20.80
C VAL A 187 8.05 34.48 21.63
N ASN A 188 8.43 35.76 21.62
CA ASN A 188 7.66 36.82 22.25
C ASN A 188 6.69 37.46 21.23
N PRO A 189 5.36 37.26 21.38
CA PRO A 189 4.36 37.77 20.42
C PRO A 189 4.31 39.30 20.30
N LEU A 190 4.86 40.03 21.29
CA LEU A 190 4.88 41.48 21.33
C LEU A 190 6.19 42.08 20.81
N SER A 191 7.20 41.25 20.55
CA SER A 191 8.51 41.70 20.06
C SER A 191 8.55 41.86 18.55
N SER A 192 9.55 42.62 18.06
CA SER A 192 9.89 42.62 16.64
C SER A 192 10.41 41.25 16.20
N PRO A 193 10.20 40.87 14.92
CA PRO A 193 10.79 39.67 14.35
C PRO A 193 12.30 39.63 14.59
N HIS A 194 12.80 38.49 15.03
CA HIS A 194 14.20 38.19 15.25
C HIS A 194 14.51 36.81 14.71
N GLN A 195 15.78 36.55 14.42
CA GLN A 195 16.21 35.25 13.91
C GLN A 195 15.94 34.14 14.94
N LEU A 196 15.21 33.10 14.53
CA LEU A 196 14.98 31.89 15.32
C LEU A 196 15.96 30.79 14.94
N VAL A 197 16.01 30.47 13.65
CA VAL A 197 16.81 29.36 13.13
C VAL A 197 17.65 29.85 11.95
N GLN A 198 18.92 29.44 11.92
CA GLN A 198 19.79 29.61 10.76
C GLN A 198 19.99 28.24 10.10
N LEU A 199 19.55 28.14 8.85
CA LEU A 199 19.70 26.96 8.02
C LEU A 199 20.95 27.12 7.16
N LYS A 200 21.71 26.04 7.04
CA LYS A 200 22.93 26.04 6.23
C LYS A 200 22.59 26.08 4.74
N GLY A 201 23.40 26.81 3.98
CA GLY A 201 23.29 26.91 2.52
C GLY A 201 22.17 27.84 2.08
N GLU A 202 22.26 28.28 0.83
CA GLU A 202 21.29 29.20 0.21
C GLU A 202 20.06 28.48 -0.35
N ARG A 203 20.11 27.15 -0.42
CA ARG A 203 19.06 26.28 -0.92
C ARG A 203 18.96 25.01 -0.08
N SER A 204 17.73 24.53 0.11
CA SER A 204 17.48 23.24 0.73
C SER A 204 17.93 22.13 -0.20
N LEU A 205 18.36 21.01 0.40
CA LEU A 205 18.63 19.77 -0.32
C LEU A 205 17.36 19.18 -0.93
N VAL A 206 16.22 19.41 -0.30
CA VAL A 206 14.91 18.99 -0.80
C VAL A 206 14.28 20.14 -1.58
N GLN A 207 13.90 19.88 -2.83
CA GLN A 207 13.23 20.85 -3.69
C GLN A 207 11.94 20.24 -4.22
N LEU A 208 10.81 20.85 -3.88
CA LEU A 208 9.48 20.42 -4.24
C LEU A 208 9.03 21.08 -5.54
N HIS A 209 8.21 20.37 -6.30
CA HIS A 209 7.79 20.76 -7.65
C HIS A 209 6.33 21.24 -7.69
N VAL A 210 5.60 21.09 -6.58
CA VAL A 210 4.22 21.54 -6.38
C VAL A 210 4.15 22.72 -5.42
N ASP A 211 3.19 23.62 -5.64
CA ASP A 211 2.96 24.82 -4.83
C ASP A 211 2.09 24.56 -3.59
N ARG A 212 1.43 23.39 -3.51
CA ARG A 212 0.63 22.97 -2.34
C ARG A 212 1.08 21.59 -1.86
N PRO A 213 2.30 21.48 -1.31
CA PRO A 213 2.82 20.20 -0.84
C PRO A 213 2.00 19.66 0.33
N VAL A 214 1.62 18.39 0.27
CA VAL A 214 0.99 17.69 1.39
C VAL A 214 2.09 17.04 2.21
N ILE A 215 2.10 17.31 3.52
CA ILE A 215 3.13 16.80 4.42
C ILE A 215 2.52 15.74 5.33
N TYR A 216 3.20 14.63 5.51
CA TYR A 216 2.83 13.54 6.41
C TYR A 216 3.84 13.48 7.55
N ILE A 217 3.33 13.51 8.77
CA ILE A 217 4.11 13.38 9.99
C ILE A 217 3.68 12.08 10.66
N ARG A 218 4.66 11.22 10.96
CA ARG A 218 4.42 10.04 11.79
C ARG A 218 4.11 10.50 13.22
N LEU A 219 2.96 10.09 13.72
CA LEU A 219 2.61 10.25 15.13
C LEU A 219 3.22 9.05 15.85
N GLY A 220 4.12 9.30 16.79
CA GLY A 220 4.69 8.26 17.64
C GLY A 220 3.58 7.49 18.35
N GLU A 221 3.87 6.25 18.72
CA GLU A 221 2.94 5.47 19.54
C GLU A 221 2.67 6.27 20.82
N ALA A 222 1.41 6.66 21.06
CA ALA A 222 1.04 7.29 22.31
C ALA A 222 1.51 6.34 23.41
N VAL A 223 2.49 6.78 24.21
CA VAL A 223 3.03 5.98 25.31
C VAL A 223 1.86 5.71 26.24
N VAL A 224 1.23 4.55 26.08
CA VAL A 224 0.41 3.97 27.13
C VAL A 224 1.41 3.75 28.26
N PRO A 225 1.22 4.35 29.45
CA PRO A 225 2.20 4.27 30.52
C PRO A 225 2.23 2.84 31.05
N ASP A 226 2.99 1.98 30.37
CA ASP A 226 3.20 0.60 30.76
C ASP A 226 4.36 0.57 31.74
N GLY A 227 4.13 1.18 32.92
CA GLY A 227 4.87 1.04 34.18
C GLY A 227 6.40 1.27 34.19
N THR A 228 7.05 1.47 33.07
CA THR A 228 8.50 1.53 32.92
C THR A 228 8.90 2.99 32.77
N THR A 229 8.98 3.64 33.94
CA THR A 229 9.64 4.94 34.06
C THR A 229 11.03 4.87 33.38
N PRO A 230 11.38 5.85 32.52
CA PRO A 230 12.74 5.96 31.99
C PRO A 230 13.72 6.05 33.16
N LEU A 231 14.81 5.28 33.10
CA LEU A 231 15.85 5.25 34.12
C LEU A 231 16.50 6.64 34.22
N THR A 232 16.06 7.45 35.19
CA THR A 232 16.70 8.73 35.51
C THR A 232 17.98 8.47 36.30
N VAL A 233 19.12 8.73 35.69
CA VAL A 233 20.43 8.68 36.35
C VAL A 233 20.63 9.99 37.11
N ASP A 234 20.70 9.93 38.44
CA ASP A 234 20.94 11.09 39.31
C ASP A 234 22.38 11.61 39.16
N THR A 235 22.58 12.64 38.34
CA THR A 235 23.90 13.26 38.13
C THR A 235 24.28 14.32 39.18
N HIS A 236 23.68 14.30 40.37
CA HIS A 236 24.09 15.12 41.52
C HIS A 236 24.39 16.59 41.18
N GLY A 237 23.39 17.30 40.64
CA GLY A 237 23.36 18.77 40.69
C GLY A 237 23.96 19.54 39.51
N ALA A 238 24.21 18.92 38.35
CA ALA A 238 24.74 19.62 37.16
C ALA A 238 23.70 19.94 36.07
N SER A 239 22.39 19.76 36.31
CA SER A 239 21.35 19.94 35.27
C SER A 239 20.08 20.64 35.79
N THR A 240 20.21 21.85 36.35
CA THR A 240 19.04 22.69 36.64
C THR A 240 18.40 23.35 35.40
N ALA A 241 18.82 22.99 34.18
CA ALA A 241 18.30 23.54 32.93
C ALA A 241 17.37 22.61 32.11
N MET A 242 17.21 21.34 32.49
CA MET A 242 16.29 20.41 31.83
C MET A 242 15.18 20.00 32.81
N LYS A 243 14.21 20.89 33.01
CA LYS A 243 12.87 20.41 33.36
C LYS A 243 12.22 19.99 32.07
N ASP A 244 12.41 18.74 31.69
CA ASP A 244 11.57 18.12 30.68
C ASP A 244 10.13 18.22 31.18
N GLY A 245 9.34 19.05 30.49
CA GLY A 245 7.90 19.01 30.62
C GLY A 245 7.38 17.62 30.23
N PRO A 246 6.11 17.30 30.52
CA PRO A 246 5.53 16.05 30.03
C PRO A 246 5.78 15.90 28.52
N PRO A 247 5.96 14.65 28.02
CA PRO A 247 6.15 14.39 26.60
C PRO A 247 5.13 15.19 25.78
N HIS A 248 5.61 16.04 24.88
CA HIS A 248 4.72 16.81 24.03
C HIS A 248 4.09 15.87 23.02
N ASP A 249 2.77 15.80 22.97
CA ASP A 249 2.04 14.99 21.99
C ASP A 249 2.04 15.72 20.64
N PRO A 250 2.74 15.20 19.60
CA PRO A 250 2.80 15.84 18.28
C PRO A 250 1.41 16.01 17.64
N ALA A 251 0.43 15.17 18.02
CA ALA A 251 -0.94 15.30 17.54
C ALA A 251 -1.66 16.54 18.10
N SER A 252 -1.16 17.11 19.20
CA SER A 252 -1.70 18.33 19.83
C SER A 252 -0.98 19.61 19.39
N SER A 253 0.18 19.48 18.75
CA SER A 253 0.99 20.59 18.25
C SER A 253 0.33 21.28 17.05
N ARG A 254 0.63 22.57 16.85
CA ARG A 254 0.28 23.28 15.62
C ARG A 254 1.49 23.34 14.69
N TYR A 255 1.27 23.14 13.40
CA TYR A 255 2.34 23.20 12.40
C TYR A 255 2.11 24.33 11.41
N VAL A 256 3.17 25.08 11.11
CA VAL A 256 3.14 26.17 10.14
C VAL A 256 4.32 26.08 9.19
N ILE A 257 4.13 26.56 7.97
CA ILE A 257 5.19 26.68 6.97
C ILE A 257 5.65 28.13 6.99
N VAL A 258 6.94 28.36 7.22
CA VAL A 258 7.54 29.68 7.32
C VAL A 258 8.48 29.89 6.14
N ARG A 259 8.37 31.01 5.44
CA ARG A 259 9.33 31.40 4.40
C ARG A 259 10.67 31.77 5.05
N ALA A 260 11.75 31.25 4.51
CA ALA A 260 13.10 31.58 4.95
C ALA A 260 13.69 32.73 4.12
N ASP A 261 14.35 33.66 4.81
CA ASP A 261 15.13 34.74 4.20
C ASP A 261 16.48 34.19 3.71
N VAL A 262 16.68 34.16 2.39
CA VAL A 262 17.90 33.63 1.77
C VAL A 262 19.01 34.68 1.83
N ARG A 263 20.12 34.33 2.47
CA ARG A 263 21.32 35.16 2.61
C ARG A 263 22.52 34.45 2.00
N THR A 264 23.64 35.15 1.86
CA THR A 264 24.88 34.53 1.38
C THR A 264 25.29 33.37 2.31
N GLY A 265 25.32 32.16 1.77
CA GLY A 265 25.70 30.92 2.46
C GLY A 265 24.72 30.38 3.51
N SER A 266 23.56 31.00 3.75
CA SER A 266 22.59 30.54 4.75
C SER A 266 21.17 31.02 4.47
N ARG A 267 20.18 30.40 5.11
CA ARG A 267 18.79 30.86 5.12
C ARG A 267 18.37 31.11 6.56
N VAL A 268 17.57 32.15 6.79
CA VAL A 268 17.15 32.56 8.14
C VAL A 268 15.64 32.45 8.27
N VAL A 269 15.19 31.71 9.28
CA VAL A 269 13.78 31.69 9.69
C VAL A 269 13.62 32.69 10.82
N ALA A 270 12.77 33.70 10.61
CA ALA A 270 12.48 34.73 11.61
C ALA A 270 11.29 34.35 12.49
N SER A 271 11.24 34.92 13.69
CA SER A 271 10.09 34.83 14.58
C SER A 271 8.92 35.63 14.05
N PHE A 272 7.72 35.14 14.35
CA PHE A 272 6.46 35.79 14.01
C PHE A 272 5.54 35.80 15.22
N LYS A 273 4.49 36.61 15.15
CA LYS A 273 3.51 36.70 16.23
C LYS A 273 2.56 35.52 16.15
N ILE A 274 2.68 34.58 17.09
CA ILE A 274 1.83 33.39 17.17
C ILE A 274 0.34 33.75 17.30
N SER A 275 0.01 34.88 17.94
CA SER A 275 -1.37 35.37 18.09
C SER A 275 -2.06 35.76 16.77
N LEU A 276 -1.30 35.95 15.68
CA LEU A 276 -1.87 36.21 14.36
C LEU A 276 -2.28 34.91 13.64
N LEU A 277 -1.75 33.77 14.08
CA LEU A 277 -2.12 32.45 13.57
C LEU A 277 -3.51 32.08 14.13
N GLY A 278 -4.55 32.25 13.31
CA GLY A 278 -5.96 32.16 13.68
C GLY A 278 -6.78 33.44 13.45
N GLY A 279 -6.14 34.55 13.11
CA GLY A 279 -6.81 35.79 12.68
C GLY A 279 -6.84 35.95 11.15
N VAL A 280 -7.75 36.77 10.62
CA VAL A 280 -7.87 37.02 9.16
C VAL A 280 -6.63 37.72 8.57
N GLN A 281 -5.77 38.31 9.40
CA GLN A 281 -4.55 38.97 8.97
C GLN A 281 -3.42 37.95 8.80
N GLN A 282 -3.24 37.49 7.57
CA GLN A 282 -2.16 36.63 7.14
C GLN A 282 -0.86 37.43 6.93
N ILE A 283 0.28 36.85 7.29
CA ILE A 283 1.61 37.37 6.95
C ILE A 283 2.12 36.57 5.76
N GLU A 284 2.68 37.25 4.75
CA GLU A 284 3.22 36.61 3.53
C GLU A 284 4.28 35.54 3.82
N ASP A 285 5.01 35.70 4.92
CA ASP A 285 6.08 34.80 5.35
C ASP A 285 5.62 33.60 6.20
N VAL A 286 4.33 33.52 6.58
CA VAL A 286 3.81 32.40 7.39
C VAL A 286 2.53 31.84 6.80
N VAL A 287 2.58 30.56 6.42
CA VAL A 287 1.46 29.82 5.85
C VAL A 287 0.97 28.78 6.84
N GLU A 288 -0.27 28.95 7.29
CA GLU A 288 -0.94 27.98 8.15
C GLU A 288 -1.21 26.65 7.42
N THR A 289 -1.20 25.56 8.18
CA THR A 289 -1.60 24.24 7.71
C THR A 289 -2.93 23.80 8.34
N THR A 290 -3.63 22.88 7.66
CA THR A 290 -4.78 22.16 8.20
C THR A 290 -4.34 20.74 8.53
N PRO A 291 -4.37 20.33 9.81
CA PRO A 291 -4.06 18.96 10.23
C PRO A 291 -5.26 18.03 10.04
N GLU A 292 -5.00 16.81 9.59
CA GLU A 292 -5.95 15.72 9.42
C GLU A 292 -5.28 14.41 9.87
N THR A 293 -5.81 13.74 10.89
CA THR A 293 -5.31 12.42 11.30
C THR A 293 -5.82 11.35 10.34
N LEU A 294 -4.91 10.56 9.77
CA LEU A 294 -5.27 9.45 8.89
C LEU A 294 -5.88 8.28 9.69
N PRO A 295 -6.61 7.36 9.02
CA PRO A 295 -7.13 6.15 9.67
C PRO A 295 -6.04 5.39 10.45
N GLY A 296 -6.41 4.90 11.64
CA GLY A 296 -5.53 4.23 12.60
C GLY A 296 -4.66 5.15 13.45
N GLY A 297 -4.68 6.47 13.24
CA GLY A 297 -4.05 7.41 14.19
C GLY A 297 -2.52 7.48 14.15
N HIS A 298 -1.87 6.74 13.26
CA HIS A 298 -0.40 6.69 13.17
C HIS A 298 0.21 7.84 12.36
N TRP A 299 -0.60 8.54 11.57
CA TRP A 299 -0.13 9.56 10.66
C TRP A 299 -1.00 10.80 10.74
N MET A 300 -0.36 11.97 10.69
CA MET A 300 -1.01 13.25 10.51
C MET A 300 -0.66 13.80 9.14
N LYS A 301 -1.68 14.21 8.39
CA LYS A 301 -1.58 14.90 7.13
C LYS A 301 -1.74 16.40 7.36
N LEU A 302 -0.79 17.18 6.88
CA LEU A 302 -0.80 18.63 6.89
C LEU A 302 -0.99 19.16 5.47
N THR A 303 -2.02 19.97 5.28
CA THR A 303 -2.27 20.64 4.00
C THR A 303 -2.10 22.15 4.16
N PRO A 304 -1.23 22.82 3.37
CA PRO A 304 -1.11 24.27 3.38
C PRO A 304 -2.46 24.91 3.04
N LYS A 305 -2.88 25.94 3.80
CA LYS A 305 -4.13 26.67 3.50
C LYS A 305 -4.03 27.47 2.21
N GLN A 306 -2.81 27.84 1.80
CA GLN A 306 -2.51 28.70 0.66
C GLN A 306 -1.43 28.06 -0.22
N SER A 307 -1.37 28.44 -1.50
CA SER A 307 -0.25 28.07 -2.37
C SER A 307 1.04 28.77 -1.94
N LEU A 308 2.14 28.03 -1.97
CA LEU A 308 3.49 28.52 -1.74
C LEU A 308 4.05 29.06 -3.05
N ALA A 309 4.49 30.31 -3.04
CA ALA A 309 5.26 30.85 -4.15
C ALA A 309 6.67 30.24 -4.19
N PHE A 310 7.44 30.51 -5.23
CA PHE A 310 8.81 30.00 -5.31
C PHE A 310 9.66 30.56 -4.16
N GLY A 311 10.55 29.73 -3.64
CA GLY A 311 11.44 30.12 -2.55
C GLY A 311 11.78 28.99 -1.60
N GLU A 312 12.36 29.37 -0.47
CA GLU A 312 12.86 28.47 0.56
C GLU A 312 11.98 28.58 1.79
N TYR A 313 11.68 27.44 2.40
CA TYR A 313 10.69 27.30 3.46
C TYR A 313 11.18 26.33 4.54
N ALA A 314 10.53 26.42 5.69
CA ALA A 314 10.67 25.45 6.76
C ALA A 314 9.30 25.14 7.37
N LEU A 315 9.02 23.86 7.60
CA LEU A 315 7.94 23.43 8.47
C LEU A 315 8.40 23.57 9.93
N MET A 316 7.60 24.26 10.73
CA MET A 316 7.88 24.51 12.13
C MET A 316 6.72 24.08 13.01
N GLU A 317 7.07 23.41 14.10
CA GLU A 317 6.15 22.98 15.14
C GLU A 317 6.03 24.07 16.21
N ILE A 318 4.79 24.42 16.56
CA ILE A 318 4.45 25.37 17.59
C ILE A 318 3.96 24.56 18.80
N LEU A 319 4.75 24.60 19.86
CA LEU A 319 4.53 23.83 21.09
C LEU A 319 3.50 24.51 22.00
N SER A 320 3.45 25.85 21.99
CA SER A 320 2.49 26.66 22.75
C SER A 320 2.29 28.05 22.14
N ASP A 321 1.62 28.96 22.85
CA ASP A 321 1.46 30.35 22.42
C ASP A 321 2.77 31.17 22.46
N ARG A 322 3.82 30.63 23.08
CA ARG A 322 5.14 31.29 23.25
C ARG A 322 6.34 30.38 23.00
N GLU A 323 6.13 29.09 22.78
CA GLU A 323 7.21 28.13 22.55
C GLU A 323 7.06 27.48 21.17
N VAL A 324 8.17 27.34 20.47
CA VAL A 324 8.28 26.66 19.17
C VAL A 324 9.40 25.64 19.22
N ASN A 325 9.34 24.64 18.34
CA ASN A 325 10.45 23.75 18.08
C ASN A 325 11.41 24.39 17.08
N LEU A 326 12.67 24.54 17.47
CA LEU A 326 13.77 25.04 16.64
C LEU A 326 14.31 23.96 15.69
N GLY A 327 14.00 22.68 15.95
CA GLY A 327 14.22 21.60 15.01
C GLY A 327 13.17 21.66 13.91
N VAL A 328 13.51 22.31 12.80
CA VAL A 328 12.59 22.54 11.67
C VAL A 328 12.91 21.61 10.50
N TRP A 329 11.94 21.41 9.61
CA TRP A 329 12.14 20.64 8.38
C TRP A 329 12.15 21.57 7.16
N ASP A 330 13.31 21.78 6.56
CA ASP A 330 13.47 22.75 5.46
C ASP A 330 13.29 22.13 4.08
N PHE A 331 12.72 22.91 3.16
CA PHE A 331 12.52 22.54 1.76
C PHE A 331 12.44 23.78 0.88
N GLY A 332 12.77 23.64 -0.41
CA GLY A 332 12.51 24.65 -1.43
C GLY A 332 11.26 24.32 -2.23
N VAL A 333 10.62 25.33 -2.82
CA VAL A 333 9.58 25.19 -3.84
C VAL A 333 10.11 25.77 -5.13
N HIS A 334 10.35 24.91 -6.12
CA HIS A 334 10.85 25.31 -7.42
C HIS A 334 10.47 24.26 -8.50
N PRO A 335 9.54 24.57 -9.42
CA PRO A 335 8.92 23.59 -10.32
C PRO A 335 9.89 22.96 -11.34
N THR A 336 11.05 23.57 -11.58
CA THR A 336 12.09 23.04 -12.49
C THR A 336 13.36 22.62 -11.76
N ALA A 337 13.29 22.37 -10.45
CA ALA A 337 14.43 21.81 -9.73
C ALA A 337 14.78 20.40 -10.24
N PRO A 338 16.00 19.91 -9.98
CA PRO A 338 16.34 18.50 -10.21
C PRO A 338 15.53 17.57 -9.31
N ALA A 339 15.48 16.28 -9.69
CA ALA A 339 14.85 15.24 -8.89
C ALA A 339 15.47 15.14 -7.48
N ASN A 340 14.64 14.90 -6.47
CA ASN A 340 15.10 14.63 -5.11
C ASN A 340 15.78 13.25 -5.05
N ARG A 341 16.97 13.18 -4.45
CA ARG A 341 17.79 11.95 -4.42
C ARG A 341 17.12 10.81 -3.67
N ASP A 342 16.49 11.12 -2.55
CA ASP A 342 15.97 10.13 -1.60
C ASP A 342 14.44 9.98 -1.74
N ALA A 343 13.90 10.28 -2.93
CA ALA A 343 12.47 10.15 -3.21
C ALA A 343 12.03 8.68 -3.27
N ILE A 344 10.96 8.36 -2.53
CA ILE A 344 10.26 7.09 -2.57
C ILE A 344 9.26 7.14 -3.73
N LEU A 345 9.44 6.22 -4.68
CA LEU A 345 8.63 6.14 -5.89
C LEU A 345 7.48 5.13 -5.72
N PRO A 346 6.39 5.26 -6.51
CA PRO A 346 5.32 4.29 -6.55
C PRO A 346 5.83 2.89 -6.90
N GLN A 347 5.38 1.88 -6.16
CA GLN A 347 5.74 0.48 -6.34
C GLN A 347 4.53 -0.29 -6.87
N PRO A 348 4.42 -0.49 -8.19
CA PRO A 348 3.25 -1.15 -8.77
C PRO A 348 3.09 -2.55 -8.20
N LYS A 349 1.88 -2.88 -7.73
CA LYS A 349 1.58 -4.25 -7.28
C LYS A 349 1.86 -5.22 -8.42
N ARG A 350 2.87 -6.09 -8.24
CA ARG A 350 3.17 -7.14 -9.21
C ARG A 350 1.91 -8.01 -9.36
N PRO A 351 1.37 -8.20 -10.58
CA PRO A 351 0.23 -9.08 -10.76
C PRO A 351 0.64 -10.49 -10.31
N PHE A 352 -0.24 -11.17 -9.58
CA PHE A 352 -0.08 -12.58 -9.24
C PHE A 352 -0.14 -13.41 -10.54
N ALA A 353 1.00 -13.54 -11.22
CA ALA A 353 1.14 -14.48 -12.31
C ALA A 353 1.33 -15.87 -11.70
N LEU A 354 0.22 -16.55 -11.42
CA LEU A 354 0.24 -18.00 -11.23
C LEU A 354 0.75 -18.60 -12.54
N SER A 355 2.03 -18.97 -12.57
CA SER A 355 2.56 -19.75 -13.68
C SER A 355 1.73 -21.03 -13.74
N PRO A 356 1.10 -21.37 -14.88
CA PRO A 356 0.41 -22.65 -15.01
C PRO A 356 1.40 -23.75 -14.59
N ARG A 357 1.01 -24.58 -13.60
CA ARG A 357 1.74 -25.83 -13.36
C ARG A 357 1.81 -26.53 -14.72
N ARG A 358 3.02 -26.77 -15.23
CA ARG A 358 3.16 -27.69 -16.35
C ARG A 358 2.54 -29.01 -15.90
N PRO A 359 1.57 -29.56 -16.63
CA PRO A 359 1.32 -30.98 -16.49
C PRO A 359 2.63 -31.67 -16.91
N ASP A 360 3.01 -32.68 -16.14
CA ASP A 360 4.01 -33.70 -16.46
C ASP A 360 5.44 -33.42 -15.96
N GLN A 361 5.73 -33.93 -14.75
CA GLN A 361 6.90 -34.76 -14.48
C GLN A 361 6.49 -36.00 -13.69
#